data_AF-A0AAF5PT05-F1
#
_entry.id   AF-A0AAF5PT05-F1
#
_cell.length_a   1.000
_cell.length_b   1.000
_cell.length_c   1.000
_cell.angle_alpha   90.00
_cell.angle_beta   90.00
_cell.angle_gamma   90.00
#
_symmetry.space_group_name_H-M   'P 1'
#
loop_
_entity.id
_entity.type
_entity.pdbx_description
1 polymer ?
#
loop_
_entity_poly.entity_id
_entity_poly.type
_entity_poly.pdbx_seq_one_letter_code
_entity_poly.pdbx_strand_id
1 'polypeptide(L)'
;MLNYLNETLVIINQTICEKVNRTVDKPNITIGVTYLTLSLMFQIAYLPCFVTFLHRDYRCHSCFKLMIVIGIVDIITTNNDLTITGLYSTIGISYCTAPVFSKFSNSISLS
;
A
#
# COMPACT_ATOMS: atom_id res chain seq x y z
N MET A 1 1.08 29.48 -15.44
CA MET A 1 1.70 28.85 -14.24
C MET A 1 1.29 27.38 -14.09
N LEU A 2 -0.01 27.04 -14.09
CA LEU A 2 -0.51 25.63 -14.05
C LEU A 2 0.03 24.72 -15.17
N ASN A 3 0.14 25.23 -16.40
CA ASN A 3 0.62 24.42 -17.54
C ASN A 3 2.11 24.06 -17.41
N TYR A 4 2.91 24.98 -16.87
CA TYR A 4 4.34 24.78 -16.62
C TYR A 4 4.58 23.80 -15.46
N LEU A 5 3.75 23.87 -14.41
CA LEU A 5 3.76 22.89 -13.32
C LEU A 5 3.44 21.48 -13.83
N ASN A 6 2.48 21.37 -14.76
CA ASN A 6 2.08 20.09 -15.35
C ASN A 6 3.19 19.49 -16.23
N GLU A 7 3.83 20.30 -17.08
CA GLU A 7 4.99 19.84 -17.87
C GLU A 7 6.17 19.44 -16.99
N THR A 8 6.47 20.21 -15.94
CA THR A 8 7.55 19.89 -15.00
C THR A 8 7.25 18.59 -14.24
N LEU A 9 5.99 18.38 -13.83
CA LEU A 9 5.55 17.16 -13.14
C LEU A 9 5.62 15.94 -14.06
N VAL A 10 5.26 16.07 -15.35
CA VAL A 10 5.42 15.02 -16.35
C VAL A 10 6.89 14.62 -16.52
N ILE A 11 7.79 15.60 -16.63
CA ILE A 11 9.23 15.35 -16.81
C ILE A 11 9.82 14.68 -15.55
N ILE A 12 9.45 15.13 -14.36
CA ILE A 12 9.86 14.53 -13.08
C ILE A 12 9.38 13.09 -13.00
N ASN A 13 8.11 12.82 -13.31
CA ASN A 13 7.54 11.48 -13.22
C ASN A 13 8.25 10.52 -14.20
N GLN A 14 8.52 10.97 -15.43
CA GLN A 14 9.23 10.17 -16.43
C GLN A 14 10.69 9.88 -16.04
N THR A 15 11.38 10.86 -15.44
CA THR A 15 12.79 10.69 -15.01
C THR A 15 12.90 9.77 -13.80
N ILE A 16 11.97 9.89 -12.83
CA ILE A 16 11.87 8.96 -11.70
C ILE A 16 11.57 7.56 -12.21
N CYS A 17 10.69 7.44 -13.21
CA CYS A 17 10.35 6.16 -13.80
C CYS A 17 11.52 5.47 -14.49
N GLU A 18 12.33 6.20 -15.24
CA GLU A 18 13.51 5.62 -15.87
C GLU A 18 14.53 5.15 -14.81
N LYS A 19 14.73 5.94 -13.74
CA LYS A 19 15.60 5.54 -12.62
C LYS A 19 15.08 4.31 -11.88
N VAL A 20 13.79 4.27 -11.56
CA VAL A 20 13.15 3.14 -10.89
C VAL A 20 13.24 1.89 -11.77
N ASN A 21 13.01 2.02 -13.08
CA ASN A 21 13.11 0.90 -14.00
C ASN A 21 14.49 0.25 -14.02
N ARG A 22 15.55 1.08 -14.00
CA ARG A 22 16.94 0.57 -13.96
C ARG A 22 17.33 -0.12 -12.66
N THR A 23 16.71 0.24 -11.53
CA THR A 23 16.93 -0.47 -10.25
C THR A 23 16.13 -1.77 -10.14
N VAL A 24 15.04 -1.87 -10.90
CA VAL A 24 14.09 -2.97 -10.87
C VAL A 24 14.49 -4.10 -11.84
N ASP A 25 15.37 -3.83 -12.81
CA ASP A 25 15.98 -4.83 -13.72
C ASP A 25 16.71 -6.00 -13.01
N LYS A 26 16.99 -5.88 -11.70
CA LYS A 26 17.48 -6.99 -10.88
C LYS A 26 16.34 -7.49 -9.99
N PRO A 27 15.62 -8.56 -10.37
CA PRO A 27 14.56 -9.12 -9.54
C PRO A 27 15.17 -9.60 -8.22
N ASN A 28 14.85 -8.89 -7.14
CA ASN A 28 15.28 -9.26 -5.81
C ASN A 28 14.15 -10.00 -5.12
N ILE A 29 14.07 -11.29 -5.43
CA ILE A 29 13.04 -12.22 -4.94
C ILE A 29 12.98 -12.19 -3.40
N THR A 30 14.12 -12.01 -2.74
CA THR A 30 14.21 -11.86 -1.28
C THR A 30 13.34 -10.72 -0.77
N ILE A 31 13.40 -9.56 -1.43
CA ILE A 31 12.64 -8.38 -1.03
C ILE A 31 11.14 -8.64 -1.24
N GLY A 32 10.75 -9.19 -2.39
CA GLY A 32 9.36 -9.55 -2.68
C GLY A 32 8.77 -10.52 -1.66
N VAL A 33 9.50 -11.58 -1.31
CA VAL A 33 9.09 -12.58 -0.31
C VAL A 33 8.97 -11.98 1.09
N THR A 34 9.88 -11.07 1.48
CA THR A 34 9.78 -10.41 2.79
C THR A 34 8.51 -9.57 2.92
N TYR A 35 8.13 -8.82 1.88
CA TYR A 35 6.89 -8.04 1.89
C TYR A 35 5.64 -8.92 1.93
N LEU A 36 5.61 -10.02 1.17
CA LEU A 36 4.52 -11.00 1.20
C LEU A 36 4.37 -11.65 2.60
N THR A 37 5.49 -12.03 3.20
CA THR A 37 5.49 -12.64 4.54
C THR A 37 5.04 -11.64 5.61
N LEU A 38 5.47 -10.38 5.49
CA LEU A 38 5.09 -9.31 6.41
C LEU A 38 3.58 -9.03 6.32
N SER A 39 3.01 -8.98 5.11
CA SER A 39 1.56 -8.81 4.90
C SER A 39 0.74 -9.91 5.58
N LEU A 40 1.16 -11.17 5.43
CA LEU A 40 0.53 -12.31 6.11
C LEU A 40 0.62 -12.21 7.64
N MET A 41 1.76 -11.79 8.18
CA MET A 41 1.91 -11.59 9.64
C MET A 41 0.96 -10.52 10.18
N PHE A 42 0.78 -9.41 9.45
CA PHE A 42 -0.18 -8.38 9.82
C PHE A 42 -1.63 -8.88 9.79
N GLN A 43 -2.02 -9.67 8.78
CA GLN A 43 -3.36 -10.29 8.74
C GLN A 43 -3.62 -11.21 9.94
N ILE A 44 -2.62 -12.03 10.31
CA ILE A 44 -2.74 -12.96 11.44
C ILE A 44 -2.83 -12.22 12.77
N ALA A 45 -2.01 -11.18 12.97
CA ALA A 45 -2.04 -10.37 14.18
C ALA A 45 -3.33 -9.54 14.33
N TYR A 46 -3.98 -9.22 13.20
CA TYR A 46 -5.19 -8.43 13.22
C TYR A 46 -6.44 -9.24 13.64
N LEU A 47 -6.52 -10.52 13.26
CA LEU A 47 -7.63 -11.40 13.66
C LEU A 47 -7.89 -11.42 15.19
N PRO A 48 -6.90 -11.68 16.07
CA PRO A 48 -7.11 -11.68 17.52
C PRO A 48 -7.45 -10.30 18.05
N CYS A 49 -6.83 -9.23 17.52
CA CYS A 49 -7.17 -7.84 17.87
C CYS A 49 -8.64 -7.55 17.55
N PHE A 50 -9.12 -7.90 16.36
CA PHE A 50 -10.49 -7.65 15.96
C PHE A 50 -11.49 -8.40 16.85
N VAL A 51 -11.16 -9.64 17.24
CA VAL A 51 -11.97 -10.44 18.17
C VAL A 51 -12.04 -9.79 19.55
N THR A 52 -10.95 -9.20 20.08
CA THR A 52 -11.01 -8.43 21.33
C THR A 52 -11.81 -7.14 21.19
N PHE A 53 -11.74 -6.46 20.05
CA PHE A 53 -12.55 -5.28 19.75
C PHE A 53 -14.05 -5.59 19.60
N LEU A 54 -14.42 -6.83 19.28
CA LEU A 54 -15.81 -7.30 19.23
C LEU A 54 -16.40 -7.57 20.64
N HIS A 55 -15.57 -7.65 21.69
CA HIS A 55 -16.06 -7.85 23.05
C HIS A 55 -16.87 -6.64 23.52
N ARG A 56 -18.06 -6.92 24.06
CA ARG A 56 -19.17 -5.97 24.19
C ARG A 56 -18.92 -4.82 25.18
N ASP A 57 -17.96 -4.98 26.09
CA ASP A 57 -17.72 -4.07 27.22
C ASP A 57 -17.09 -2.71 26.82
N TYR A 58 -16.44 -2.61 25.66
CA TYR A 58 -15.76 -1.38 25.23
C TYR A 58 -16.54 -0.56 24.20
N ARG A 59 -17.72 -1.03 23.76
CA ARG A 59 -18.57 -0.35 22.76
C ARG A 59 -19.25 0.93 23.28
N CYS A 60 -19.10 1.24 24.56
CA CYS A 60 -19.72 2.40 25.19
C CYS A 60 -19.00 3.72 24.88
N HIS A 61 -17.74 3.68 24.39
CA HIS A 61 -16.95 4.87 24.08
C HIS A 61 -16.80 5.08 22.56
N SER A 62 -17.16 6.27 22.08
CA SER A 62 -17.05 6.67 20.67
C SER A 62 -15.63 6.53 20.09
N CYS A 63 -14.60 6.66 20.93
CA CYS A 63 -13.20 6.50 20.53
C CYS A 63 -12.86 5.07 20.09
N PHE A 64 -13.47 4.07 20.71
CA PHE A 64 -13.23 2.65 20.39
C PHE A 64 -13.81 2.27 19.02
N LYS A 65 -14.95 2.87 18.65
CA LYS A 65 -15.56 2.68 17.33
C LYS A 65 -14.65 3.23 16.22
N LEU A 66 -14.02 4.38 16.44
CA LEU A 66 -13.05 4.97 15.52
C LEU A 66 -11.79 4.11 15.39
N MET A 67 -11.27 3.60 16.51
CA MET A 67 -10.09 2.72 16.50
C MET A 67 -10.32 1.44 15.67
N ILE A 68 -11.53 0.88 15.72
CA ILE A 68 -11.94 -0.26 14.87
C ILE A 68 -11.97 0.14 13.40
N VAL A 69 -12.60 1.27 13.05
CA VAL A 69 -12.68 1.72 11.65
C VAL A 69 -11.29 1.98 11.09
N ILE A 70 -10.45 2.72 11.81
CA ILE A 70 -9.08 3.03 11.40
C ILE A 70 -8.28 1.75 11.21
N GLY A 71 -8.40 0.78 12.12
CA GLY A 71 -7.71 -0.49 11.96
C GLY A 71 -8.19 -1.29 10.74
N ILE A 72 -9.50 -1.30 10.43
CA ILE A 72 -10.02 -1.99 9.23
C ILE A 72 -9.44 -1.35 7.97
N VAL A 73 -9.45 -0.01 7.91
CA VAL A 73 -8.87 0.74 6.79
C VAL A 73 -7.39 0.40 6.65
N ASP A 74 -6.65 0.38 7.76
CA ASP A 74 -5.21 0.10 7.78
C ASP A 74 -4.86 -1.31 7.26
N ILE A 75 -5.66 -2.34 7.56
CA ILE A 75 -5.47 -3.66 6.95
C ILE A 75 -5.66 -3.60 5.44
N ILE A 76 -6.74 -2.96 4.99
CA ILE A 76 -7.12 -2.97 3.58
C ILE A 76 -6.04 -2.23 2.77
N THR A 77 -5.59 -1.07 3.24
CA THR A 77 -4.53 -0.29 2.61
C THR A 77 -3.19 -1.04 2.66
N THR A 78 -2.76 -1.50 3.85
CA THR A 78 -1.49 -2.22 4.03
C THR A 78 -1.44 -3.49 3.18
N ASN A 79 -2.51 -4.29 3.15
CA ASN A 79 -2.54 -5.52 2.37
C ASN A 79 -2.42 -5.26 0.86
N ASN A 80 -3.13 -4.24 0.35
CA ASN A 80 -3.04 -3.87 -1.07
C ASN A 80 -1.66 -3.32 -1.41
N ASP A 81 -1.13 -2.40 -0.59
CA ASP A 81 0.16 -1.76 -0.85
C ASP A 81 1.33 -2.77 -0.75
N LEU A 82 1.35 -3.67 0.24
CA LEU A 82 2.40 -4.70 0.34
C LEU A 82 2.29 -5.76 -0.75
N THR A 83 1.08 -6.15 -1.15
CA THR A 83 0.88 -7.15 -2.23
C THR A 83 1.34 -6.59 -3.57
N ILE A 84 0.98 -5.33 -3.86
CA ILE A 84 1.40 -4.62 -5.07
C ILE A 84 2.91 -4.44 -5.08
N THR A 85 3.49 -3.95 -3.97
CA THR A 85 4.94 -3.77 -3.82
C THR A 85 5.70 -5.09 -3.95
N GLY A 86 5.19 -6.16 -3.32
CA GLY A 86 5.78 -7.50 -3.37
C GLY A 86 5.75 -8.10 -4.77
N LEU A 87 4.63 -7.98 -5.50
CA LEU A 87 4.51 -8.41 -6.90
C LEU A 87 5.45 -7.61 -7.81
N TYR A 88 5.47 -6.28 -7.69
CA TYR A 88 6.38 -5.43 -8.46
C TYR A 88 7.85 -5.76 -8.20
N SER A 89 8.20 -6.01 -6.94
CA SER A 89 9.56 -6.41 -6.57
C SER A 89 9.94 -7.82 -7.04
N THR A 90 8.97 -8.71 -7.25
CA THR A 90 9.21 -10.10 -7.71
C THR A 90 9.34 -10.18 -9.23
N ILE A 91 8.49 -9.45 -9.96
CA ILE A 91 8.46 -9.47 -11.42
C ILE A 91 9.48 -8.50 -12.01
N GLY A 92 10.01 -7.57 -11.21
CA GLY A 92 10.91 -6.54 -11.72
C GLY A 92 10.14 -5.54 -12.59
N ILE A 93 8.97 -5.07 -12.13
CA ILE A 93 8.19 -4.06 -12.84
C ILE A 93 8.06 -2.80 -11.98
N SER A 94 8.26 -1.65 -12.60
CA SER A 94 8.15 -0.32 -11.98
C SER A 94 6.70 0.13 -11.85
N TYR A 95 6.39 0.93 -10.82
CA TYR A 95 5.11 1.67 -10.65
C TYR A 95 4.69 2.52 -11.87
N CYS A 96 5.64 2.75 -12.76
CA CYS A 96 5.57 3.57 -13.95
C CYS A 96 4.90 2.90 -15.15
N THR A 97 4.89 1.58 -15.19
CA THR A 97 4.30 0.81 -16.30
C THR A 97 2.79 0.61 -16.10
N ALA A 98 2.28 0.80 -14.87
CA ALA A 98 0.87 0.64 -14.53
C ALA A 98 0.31 1.82 -13.70
N PRO A 99 0.14 3.02 -14.29
CA PRO A 99 -0.39 4.21 -13.61
C PRO A 99 -1.84 4.07 -13.15
N VAL A 100 -2.55 3.05 -13.64
CA VAL A 100 -3.94 2.73 -13.25
C VAL A 100 -3.98 2.04 -11.88
N PHE A 101 -3.01 1.17 -11.59
CA PHE A 101 -2.93 0.44 -10.31
C PHE A 101 -2.53 1.33 -9.14
N SER A 102 -1.57 2.23 -9.35
CA SER A 102 -1.15 3.23 -8.36
C SER A 102 -2.27 4.25 -8.08
N LYS A 103 -3.03 4.67 -9.10
CA LYS A 103 -4.25 5.48 -8.89
C LYS A 103 -5.32 4.73 -8.10
N PHE A 104 -5.50 3.43 -8.32
CA PHE A 104 -6.49 2.62 -7.60
C PHE A 104 -6.12 2.45 -6.12
N SER A 105 -4.84 2.17 -5.81
CA SER A 105 -4.36 2.10 -4.41
C SER A 105 -4.55 3.44 -3.69
N ASN A 106 -4.24 4.54 -4.36
CA ASN A 106 -4.40 5.88 -3.78
C ASN A 106 -5.87 6.26 -3.54
N SER A 107 -6.83 5.74 -4.31
CA SER A 107 -8.26 5.96 -4.06
C SER A 107 -8.79 5.19 -2.84
N ILE A 108 -8.21 4.03 -2.52
CA ILE A 108 -8.58 3.23 -1.35
C ILE A 108 -8.01 3.84 -0.06
N SER A 109 -6.81 4.43 -0.12
CA SER A 109 -6.19 5.15 1.01
C SER A 109 -6.84 6.53 1.29
N LEU A 110 -7.55 7.11 0.33
CA LEU A 110 -8.18 8.44 0.44
C LEU A 110 -9.70 8.39 0.73
N SER A 111 -10.29 7.20 0.83
CA SER A 111 -11.72 6.99 1.18
C SER A 111 -11.87 6.54 2.63
#